data_AF-A0A0H3VIP4-F1
#
_entry.id   AF-A0A0H3VIP4-F1
#
_cell.length_a   1.000
_cell.length_b   1.000
_cell.length_c   1.000
_cell.angle_alpha   90.00
_cell.angle_beta   90.00
_cell.angle_gamma   90.00
#
_symmetry.space_group_name_H-M   'P 1'
#
loop_
_entity.id
_entity.type
_entity.pdbx_description
1 polymer ?
#
loop_
_entity_poly.entity_id
_entity_poly.type
_entity_poly.pdbx_seq_one_letter_code
_entity_poly.pdbx_strand_id
1 'polypeptide(L)'
;IFKEIAVNISGYYDDLSTKCDGVQIVTKEAIQYNYSQPGMCGAILLSRNTQRPILGMHVAGTCVDFGFQGMGFSAILVQEIFKEVSDIAVEVDTPKFVDDMVEMQMAFSEVDQIRLLGAVPSKLAPRIPMETKLRKSLLYTEDKNDLLYTTRQPAVLRVSDPRYPHTIAPLTAGVKKHGQLTYNFPKHILDMAESMLWDGIYSKLPPIVPNPTLLTYRQAVVGGLTPEYVSLRLDNSAGWPWSVIGGTTKDYWIKTDENPDLHLRKTYFDKRLTKNLKDRMSLREKGIVPVTVYIDTLKDEKRSPSKIIKAGGTRVFCNGNMAELIEYRRHFMHYVAATYKHRLSIVNGAVGINPMSSEWTNLALGLLSKGKNMVTIDYSNFGPGFNAEVHRRVCNNQKRWLIKNVKDINPVVVDCLQESVINSFHLARNCLYLQVSGSPSGAGPTTTDNTDVNEMYLLCAWIQMCLNNGIVNIWQEYCDAVYRALYGDDALLSVHTRYILQFNTLTISGYFSHFKISATNSEKDGEIVPFMELKDAKFLKRGFIKHDVRPLEYLSPLDWDSLVSITQWIWDSEDSIAATVQNCEAALLLAHQHGKRKFEELKRVINTRLSKLGIDNLTLTWTEIDNKFF
;
A
#
# COMPACT_ATOMS: atom_id res chain seq x y z
N ILE A 1 6.78 -31.05 15.93
CA ILE A 1 6.39 -32.48 16.03
C ILE A 1 4.92 -32.52 16.44
N PHE A 2 4.03 -33.01 15.58
CA PHE A 2 2.61 -33.13 15.91
C PHE A 2 2.40 -34.34 16.83
N LYS A 3 1.65 -34.16 17.91
CA LYS A 3 1.27 -35.25 18.82
C LYS A 3 0.00 -35.90 18.28
N GLU A 4 0.09 -37.16 17.87
CA GLU A 4 -1.07 -37.94 17.44
C GLU A 4 -1.70 -38.66 18.63
N ILE A 5 -3.03 -38.66 18.70
CA ILE A 5 -3.79 -39.32 19.77
C ILE A 5 -4.89 -40.14 19.08
N ALA A 6 -4.94 -41.42 19.39
CA ALA A 6 -6.02 -42.29 18.91
C ALA A 6 -7.30 -42.00 19.69
N VAL A 7 -8.40 -41.81 18.97
CA VAL A 7 -9.72 -41.52 19.55
C VAL A 7 -10.76 -42.43 18.91
N ASN A 8 -11.82 -42.74 19.66
CA ASN A 8 -12.99 -43.46 19.19
C ASN A 8 -14.10 -42.45 18.87
N ILE A 9 -14.55 -42.42 17.62
CA ILE A 9 -15.68 -41.60 17.19
C ILE A 9 -16.97 -42.23 17.70
N SER A 10 -17.73 -41.48 18.49
CA SER A 10 -18.98 -41.92 19.10
C SER A 10 -20.18 -41.74 18.18
N GLY A 11 -20.15 -40.74 17.30
CA GLY A 11 -21.24 -40.48 16.36
C GLY A 11 -21.20 -39.09 15.73
N TYR A 12 -22.15 -38.87 14.82
CA TYR A 12 -22.46 -37.60 14.19
C TYR A 12 -23.76 -37.04 14.78
N TYR A 13 -23.82 -35.73 14.99
CA TYR A 13 -24.96 -35.04 15.61
C TYR A 13 -25.27 -33.74 14.87
N ASP A 14 -26.55 -33.53 14.51
CA ASP A 14 -26.98 -32.32 13.78
C ASP A 14 -26.88 -31.05 14.63
N ASP A 15 -27.27 -31.13 15.90
CA ASP A 15 -27.10 -30.06 16.88
C ASP A 15 -26.60 -30.67 18.18
N LEU A 16 -25.47 -30.17 18.68
CA LEU A 16 -24.90 -30.65 19.92
C LEU A 16 -24.66 -29.48 20.87
N SER A 17 -25.35 -29.52 22.02
CA SER A 17 -25.27 -28.48 23.03
C SER A 17 -24.31 -28.87 24.14
N THR A 18 -23.34 -28.00 24.40
CA THR A 18 -22.39 -28.13 25.52
C THR A 18 -22.43 -26.89 26.39
N LYS A 19 -22.14 -27.05 27.67
CA LYS A 19 -22.09 -25.94 28.63
C LYS A 19 -20.65 -25.75 29.07
N CYS A 20 -20.07 -24.60 28.75
CA CYS A 20 -18.69 -24.25 29.09
C CYS A 20 -18.71 -22.88 29.78
N ASP A 21 -18.15 -22.77 30.99
CA ASP A 21 -18.08 -21.52 31.77
C ASP A 21 -19.42 -20.75 31.89
N GLY A 22 -20.53 -21.48 32.01
CA GLY A 22 -21.88 -20.90 32.13
C GLY A 22 -22.52 -20.48 30.81
N VAL A 23 -21.81 -20.55 29.68
CA VAL A 23 -22.32 -20.28 28.33
C VAL A 23 -22.72 -21.59 27.65
N GLN A 24 -23.90 -21.60 27.03
CA GLN A 24 -24.36 -22.71 26.21
C GLN A 24 -23.84 -22.54 24.77
N ILE A 25 -23.00 -23.47 24.34
CA ILE A 25 -22.48 -23.53 22.96
C ILE A 25 -23.27 -24.60 22.23
N VAL A 26 -23.86 -24.24 21.08
CA VAL A 26 -24.50 -25.19 20.17
C VAL A 26 -23.62 -25.33 18.95
N THR A 27 -23.04 -26.51 18.76
CA THR A 27 -22.29 -26.86 17.56
C THR A 27 -23.23 -27.57 16.60
N LYS A 28 -23.44 -26.98 15.43
CA LYS A 28 -24.19 -27.62 14.34
C LYS A 28 -23.28 -28.60 13.60
N GLU A 29 -23.81 -29.74 13.19
CA GLU A 29 -23.12 -30.77 12.41
C GLU A 29 -21.78 -31.18 13.04
N ALA A 30 -21.84 -31.80 14.22
CA ALA A 30 -20.68 -32.13 15.04
C ALA A 30 -20.34 -33.63 15.00
N ILE A 31 -19.04 -33.95 14.99
CA ILE A 31 -18.55 -35.32 15.26
C ILE A 31 -18.08 -35.38 16.71
N GLN A 32 -18.60 -36.36 17.46
CA GLN A 32 -18.24 -36.61 18.84
C GLN A 32 -17.21 -37.74 18.95
N TYR A 33 -16.26 -37.61 19.87
CA TYR A 33 -15.25 -38.65 20.17
C TYR A 33 -14.82 -38.63 21.64
N ASN A 34 -14.20 -39.71 22.10
CA ASN A 34 -13.89 -39.96 23.51
C ASN A 34 -12.62 -39.25 24.04
N TYR A 35 -12.25 -38.09 23.49
CA TYR A 35 -11.06 -37.37 23.96
C TYR A 35 -11.17 -35.85 23.83
N SER A 36 -11.00 -35.14 24.95
CA SER A 36 -10.79 -33.69 25.02
C SER A 36 -9.93 -33.33 26.24
N GLN A 37 -9.17 -32.24 26.12
CA GLN A 37 -8.46 -31.58 27.22
C GLN A 37 -8.35 -30.07 26.92
N PRO A 38 -8.14 -29.22 27.93
CA PRO A 38 -7.87 -27.80 27.72
C PRO A 38 -6.72 -27.58 26.72
N GLY A 39 -6.89 -26.63 25.79
CA GLY A 39 -5.90 -26.30 24.77
C GLY A 39 -5.92 -27.16 23.49
N MET A 40 -6.90 -28.03 23.30
CA MET A 40 -7.04 -28.85 22.08
C MET A 40 -7.76 -28.18 20.91
N CYS A 41 -8.40 -27.03 21.10
CA CYS A 41 -9.15 -26.36 20.04
C CYS A 41 -8.25 -26.13 18.83
N GLY A 42 -8.73 -26.50 17.64
CA GLY A 42 -7.95 -26.47 16.40
C GLY A 42 -7.28 -27.80 16.03
N ALA A 43 -7.26 -28.81 16.91
CA ALA A 43 -6.74 -30.14 16.57
C ALA A 43 -7.56 -30.79 15.44
N ILE A 44 -6.90 -31.48 14.51
CA ILE A 44 -7.56 -32.11 13.36
C ILE A 44 -7.97 -33.54 13.70
N LEU A 45 -9.24 -33.87 13.49
CA LEU A 45 -9.77 -35.22 13.58
C LEU A 45 -9.52 -35.95 12.26
N LEU A 46 -8.74 -37.03 12.32
CA LEU A 46 -8.31 -37.80 11.15
C LEU A 46 -8.87 -39.23 11.15
N SER A 47 -9.21 -39.74 9.97
CA SER A 47 -9.47 -41.16 9.70
C SER A 47 -8.44 -41.71 8.72
N ARG A 48 -7.76 -42.79 9.09
CA ARG A 48 -6.59 -43.31 8.35
C ARG A 48 -6.93 -44.17 7.13
N ASN A 49 -8.19 -44.54 6.95
CA ASN A 49 -8.62 -45.52 5.95
C ASN A 49 -9.71 -44.97 5.01
N THR A 50 -9.66 -43.68 4.70
CA THR A 50 -10.63 -43.03 3.80
C THR A 50 -9.90 -42.21 2.74
N GLN A 51 -10.53 -42.01 1.58
CA GLN A 51 -9.99 -41.11 0.55
C GLN A 51 -10.02 -39.62 0.99
N ARG A 52 -10.81 -39.30 2.02
CA ARG A 52 -10.93 -37.98 2.64
C ARG A 52 -10.61 -38.12 4.13
N PRO A 53 -9.31 -38.07 4.51
CA PRO A 53 -8.88 -38.45 5.86
C PRO A 53 -9.19 -37.37 6.91
N ILE A 54 -9.42 -36.12 6.52
CA ILE A 54 -9.79 -35.04 7.44
C ILE A 54 -11.30 -35.08 7.64
N LEU A 55 -11.74 -35.38 8.87
CA LEU A 55 -13.16 -35.45 9.21
C LEU A 55 -13.67 -34.13 9.81
N GLY A 56 -12.84 -33.46 10.61
CA GLY A 56 -13.26 -32.26 11.33
C GLY A 56 -12.13 -31.59 12.10
N MET A 57 -12.43 -30.43 12.70
CA MET A 57 -11.54 -29.68 13.59
C MET A 57 -12.16 -29.59 14.98
N HIS A 58 -11.41 -29.94 16.02
CA HIS A 58 -11.85 -29.86 17.41
C HIS A 58 -12.23 -28.42 17.78
N VAL A 59 -13.45 -28.23 18.27
CA VAL A 59 -13.98 -26.91 18.65
C VAL A 59 -14.43 -26.83 20.10
N ALA A 60 -14.77 -27.97 20.72
CA ALA A 60 -15.26 -28.02 22.08
C ALA A 60 -15.03 -29.38 22.72
N GLY A 61 -15.14 -29.45 24.04
CA GLY A 61 -15.23 -30.71 24.75
C GLY A 61 -15.74 -30.54 26.18
N THR A 62 -16.16 -31.63 26.78
CA THR A 62 -16.50 -31.68 28.20
C THR A 62 -15.28 -32.20 28.96
N CYS A 63 -14.70 -31.39 29.85
CA CYS A 63 -13.72 -31.91 30.80
C CYS A 63 -14.44 -32.64 31.93
N VAL A 64 -13.86 -33.74 32.39
CA VAL A 64 -14.20 -34.31 33.71
C VAL A 64 -13.09 -33.84 34.64
N ASP A 65 -13.45 -33.13 35.72
CA ASP A 65 -12.51 -32.82 36.80
C ASP A 65 -11.88 -34.15 37.25
N PHE A 66 -10.55 -34.21 37.27
CA PHE A 66 -9.72 -35.40 37.55
C PHE A 66 -9.47 -36.37 36.38
N GLY A 67 -8.63 -35.92 35.43
CA GLY A 67 -7.54 -36.77 34.91
C GLY A 67 -7.86 -37.88 33.91
N PHE A 68 -9.10 -38.06 33.44
CA PHE A 68 -9.40 -39.01 32.38
C PHE A 68 -10.37 -38.44 31.33
N GLN A 69 -9.89 -38.41 30.08
CA GLN A 69 -10.61 -38.42 28.79
C GLN A 69 -12.03 -37.83 28.78
N GLY A 70 -12.12 -36.52 28.54
CA GLY A 70 -13.37 -35.83 28.25
C GLY A 70 -13.96 -36.19 26.88
N MET A 71 -15.25 -35.87 26.63
CA MET A 71 -15.81 -35.99 25.28
C MET A 71 -15.41 -34.79 24.44
N GLY A 72 -14.86 -35.03 23.26
CA GLY A 72 -14.49 -34.01 22.29
C GLY A 72 -15.51 -33.89 21.17
N PHE A 73 -15.65 -32.68 20.66
CA PHE A 73 -16.53 -32.34 19.55
C PHE A 73 -15.74 -31.60 18.48
N SER A 74 -15.86 -32.05 17.24
CA SER A 74 -15.29 -31.36 16.09
C SER A 74 -16.36 -30.85 15.15
N ALA A 75 -16.18 -29.63 14.66
CA ALA A 75 -16.91 -29.13 13.51
C ALA A 75 -16.45 -29.88 12.25
N ILE A 76 -17.40 -30.30 11.41
CA ILE A 76 -17.08 -31.06 10.21
C ILE A 76 -16.34 -30.20 9.20
N LEU A 77 -15.36 -30.83 8.56
CA LEU A 77 -14.62 -30.25 7.46
C LEU A 77 -14.93 -31.05 6.19
N VAL A 78 -15.75 -30.46 5.31
CA VAL A 78 -16.05 -31.05 4.00
C VAL A 78 -15.26 -30.36 2.88
N GLN A 79 -15.04 -31.06 1.77
CA GLN A 79 -14.28 -30.53 0.63
C GLN A 79 -14.92 -29.26 0.06
N GLU A 80 -16.25 -29.14 0.14
CA GLU A 80 -17.04 -28.01 -0.33
C GLU A 80 -16.68 -26.71 0.43
N ILE A 81 -16.30 -26.80 1.71
CA ILE A 81 -15.79 -25.66 2.50
C ILE A 81 -14.46 -25.15 1.92
N PHE A 82 -13.66 -26.06 1.36
CA PHE A 82 -12.37 -25.74 0.76
C PHE A 82 -12.42 -25.54 -0.74
N LYS A 83 -13.54 -25.78 -1.42
CA LYS A 83 -13.61 -25.70 -2.88
C LYS A 83 -13.28 -24.29 -3.39
N GLU A 84 -13.74 -23.28 -2.67
CA GLU A 84 -13.39 -21.88 -2.95
C GLU A 84 -11.92 -21.56 -2.63
N VAL A 85 -11.29 -22.30 -1.71
CA VAL A 85 -9.89 -22.13 -1.31
C VAL A 85 -8.94 -22.87 -2.25
N SER A 86 -9.33 -24.06 -2.75
CA SER A 86 -8.52 -24.91 -3.62
C SER A 86 -8.32 -24.32 -5.01
N ASP A 87 -9.30 -23.57 -5.52
CA ASP A 87 -9.21 -22.88 -6.81
C ASP A 87 -8.24 -21.69 -6.77
N ILE A 88 -7.79 -21.29 -5.57
CA ILE A 88 -6.97 -20.10 -5.30
C ILE A 88 -5.59 -20.48 -4.73
N ALA A 89 -5.41 -21.71 -4.23
CA ALA A 89 -4.21 -22.11 -3.52
C ALA A 89 -2.99 -22.21 -4.45
N VAL A 90 -2.02 -21.30 -4.27
CA VAL A 90 -0.70 -21.39 -4.88
C VAL A 90 0.26 -22.03 -3.88
N GLU A 91 1.13 -22.94 -4.34
CA GLU A 91 2.14 -23.54 -3.48
C GLU A 91 3.18 -22.49 -3.09
N VAL A 92 3.43 -22.32 -1.79
CA VAL A 92 4.42 -21.38 -1.26
C VAL A 92 5.58 -22.15 -0.65
N ASP A 93 6.82 -21.81 -1.03
CA ASP A 93 8.02 -22.40 -0.43
C ASP A 93 8.09 -22.09 1.06
N THR A 94 8.73 -22.96 1.83
CA THR A 94 8.76 -22.86 3.30
C THR A 94 9.93 -22.00 3.77
N PRO A 95 9.74 -21.07 4.72
CA PRO A 95 10.86 -20.33 5.34
C PRO A 95 11.84 -21.27 6.06
N LYS A 96 13.07 -21.40 5.55
CA LYS A 96 14.12 -22.31 6.10
C LYS A 96 15.05 -21.67 7.13
N PHE A 97 14.71 -20.48 7.62
CA PHE A 97 15.58 -19.61 8.42
C PHE A 97 14.96 -19.20 9.76
N VAL A 98 13.84 -19.84 10.11
CA VAL A 98 13.15 -19.68 11.39
C VAL A 98 13.70 -20.71 12.37
N ASP A 99 13.95 -20.28 13.60
CA ASP A 99 14.43 -21.13 14.68
C ASP A 99 13.54 -20.96 15.93
N ASP A 100 12.84 -22.03 16.31
CA ASP A 100 11.92 -22.05 17.45
C ASP A 100 12.63 -21.81 18.80
N MET A 101 13.96 -21.95 18.87
CA MET A 101 14.75 -21.68 20.07
C MET A 101 15.11 -20.20 20.23
N VAL A 102 14.85 -19.36 19.22
CA VAL A 102 15.20 -17.94 19.26
C VAL A 102 14.04 -17.13 19.87
N GLU A 103 14.33 -16.41 20.96
CA GLU A 103 13.35 -15.55 21.60
C GLU A 103 12.94 -14.37 20.68
N MET A 104 11.64 -14.16 20.54
CA MET A 104 11.06 -13.07 19.76
C MET A 104 11.21 -11.72 20.48
N GLN A 105 11.68 -10.70 19.77
CA GLN A 105 11.82 -9.34 20.34
C GLN A 105 10.52 -8.52 20.28
N MET A 106 9.44 -9.09 19.75
CA MET A 106 8.13 -8.46 19.67
C MET A 106 7.08 -9.46 20.12
N ALA A 107 6.14 -8.98 20.94
CA ALA A 107 4.98 -9.73 21.35
C ALA A 107 3.73 -9.17 20.67
N PHE A 108 2.91 -10.09 20.17
CA PHE A 108 1.59 -9.79 19.63
C PHE A 108 0.56 -10.61 20.42
N SER A 109 -0.61 -10.03 20.61
CA SER A 109 -1.76 -10.65 21.25
C SER A 109 -2.67 -11.30 20.20
N GLU A 110 -3.55 -12.21 20.61
CA GLU A 110 -4.49 -12.87 19.71
C GLU A 110 -5.38 -11.89 18.93
N VAL A 111 -5.74 -10.75 19.56
CA VAL A 111 -6.54 -9.69 18.93
C VAL A 111 -5.81 -8.94 17.81
N ASP A 112 -4.48 -9.04 17.74
CA ASP A 112 -3.70 -8.37 16.69
C ASP A 112 -3.80 -9.10 15.34
N GLN A 113 -4.33 -10.33 15.31
CA GLN A 113 -4.54 -11.15 14.10
C GLN A 113 -3.32 -11.26 13.16
N ILE A 114 -2.11 -11.06 13.71
CA ILE A 114 -0.85 -11.25 13.00
C ILE A 114 -0.47 -12.72 13.10
N ARG A 115 -0.26 -13.38 11.95
CA ARG A 115 0.21 -14.75 11.93
C ARG A 115 1.73 -14.79 12.11
N LEU A 116 2.17 -14.90 13.35
CA LEU A 116 3.57 -15.14 13.69
C LEU A 116 4.04 -16.50 13.15
N LEU A 117 5.22 -16.51 12.54
CA LEU A 117 5.85 -17.72 12.01
C LEU A 117 7.07 -18.16 12.84
N GLY A 118 7.71 -17.22 13.55
CA GLY A 118 8.80 -17.48 14.48
C GLY A 118 9.83 -16.36 14.45
N ALA A 119 11.08 -16.66 14.82
CA ALA A 119 12.17 -15.69 14.85
C ALA A 119 13.37 -16.12 13.98
N VAL A 120 14.09 -15.13 13.47
CA VAL A 120 15.37 -15.32 12.78
C VAL A 120 16.53 -15.12 13.75
N PRO A 121 17.67 -15.84 13.60
CA PRO A 121 18.85 -15.61 14.41
C PRO A 121 19.35 -14.17 14.32
N SER A 122 19.99 -13.64 15.38
CA SER A 122 20.42 -12.24 15.45
C SER A 122 21.31 -11.78 14.29
N LYS A 123 22.12 -12.69 13.72
CA LYS A 123 22.96 -12.42 12.53
C LYS A 123 22.17 -12.15 11.24
N LEU A 124 20.90 -12.56 11.18
CA LEU A 124 19.99 -12.35 10.05
C LEU A 124 18.93 -11.28 10.35
N ALA A 125 18.93 -10.71 11.55
CA ALA A 125 18.01 -9.64 11.93
C ALA A 125 18.50 -8.29 11.35
N PRO A 126 17.66 -7.56 10.60
CA PRO A 126 18.03 -6.27 10.05
C PRO A 126 18.20 -5.21 11.13
N ARG A 127 19.17 -4.31 10.94
CA ARG A 127 19.31 -3.11 11.77
C ARG A 127 18.22 -2.10 11.42
N ILE A 128 17.46 -1.67 12.41
CA ILE A 128 16.37 -0.69 12.25
C ILE A 128 16.87 0.70 12.69
N PRO A 129 16.79 1.73 11.84
CA PRO A 129 17.08 3.11 12.23
C PRO A 129 16.16 3.58 13.36
N MET A 130 16.73 4.14 14.43
CA MET A 130 15.99 4.65 15.59
C MET A 130 16.12 6.17 15.77
N GLU A 131 16.82 6.83 14.85
CA GLU A 131 17.09 8.27 14.89
C GLU A 131 16.75 8.89 13.55
N THR A 132 16.12 10.07 13.59
CA THR A 132 15.77 10.79 12.37
C THR A 132 17.03 11.37 11.75
N LYS A 133 17.08 11.43 10.42
CA LYS A 133 18.06 12.19 9.65
C LYS A 133 17.58 13.60 9.35
N LEU A 134 16.38 13.99 9.77
CA LEU A 134 15.92 15.37 9.64
C LEU A 134 16.59 16.25 10.72
N ARG A 135 17.08 17.41 10.31
CA ARG A 135 17.69 18.44 11.15
C ARG A 135 16.96 19.77 10.94
N LYS A 136 16.98 20.63 11.96
CA LYS A 136 16.52 22.01 11.83
C LYS A 136 17.41 22.73 10.81
N SER A 137 16.83 23.48 9.88
CA SER A 137 17.58 24.31 8.93
C SER A 137 18.13 25.57 9.61
N LEU A 138 18.96 26.34 8.90
CA LEU A 138 19.42 27.65 9.38
C LEU A 138 18.28 28.69 9.45
N LEU A 139 17.16 28.43 8.76
CA LEU A 139 15.96 29.28 8.75
C LEU A 139 14.89 28.76 9.72
N TYR A 140 15.21 27.80 10.58
CA TYR A 140 14.25 27.24 11.52
C TYR A 140 13.72 28.31 12.50
N THR A 141 12.42 28.27 12.79
CA THR A 141 11.78 29.17 13.76
C THR A 141 10.75 28.44 14.60
N GLU A 142 10.68 28.80 15.88
CA GLU A 142 9.65 28.34 16.83
C GLU A 142 8.59 29.42 17.06
N ASP A 143 8.78 30.64 16.54
CA ASP A 143 7.79 31.71 16.61
C ASP A 143 6.58 31.38 15.73
N LYS A 144 5.43 31.14 16.38
CA LYS A 144 4.15 30.80 15.73
C LYS A 144 3.59 31.91 14.84
N ASN A 145 4.04 33.15 15.03
CA ASN A 145 3.62 34.29 14.21
C ASN A 145 4.46 34.46 12.95
N ASP A 146 5.54 33.68 12.81
CA ASP A 146 6.42 33.78 11.64
C ASP A 146 5.83 33.07 10.42
N LEU A 147 6.01 33.67 9.24
CA LEU A 147 5.51 33.13 7.97
C LEU A 147 6.10 31.74 7.65
N LEU A 148 7.31 31.45 8.12
CA LEU A 148 8.00 30.17 7.91
C LEU A 148 7.66 29.11 8.96
N TYR A 149 6.89 29.47 10.00
CA TYR A 149 6.52 28.53 11.05
C TYR A 149 5.78 27.33 10.49
N THR A 150 6.11 26.14 11.02
CA THR A 150 5.40 24.91 10.71
C THR A 150 5.08 24.13 11.97
N THR A 151 3.92 23.47 11.97
CA THR A 151 3.55 22.52 13.03
C THR A 151 4.17 21.14 12.82
N ARG A 152 4.68 20.86 11.62
CA ARG A 152 5.22 19.55 11.27
C ARG A 152 6.58 19.30 11.89
N GLN A 153 6.75 18.10 12.43
CA GLN A 153 8.00 17.67 13.06
C GLN A 153 8.38 16.26 12.60
N PRO A 154 9.66 15.85 12.76
CA PRO A 154 10.10 14.49 12.48
C PRO A 154 9.27 13.46 13.26
N ALA A 155 8.97 12.35 12.59
CA ALA A 155 8.28 11.21 13.16
C ALA A 155 9.01 10.63 14.38
N VAL A 156 8.27 9.96 15.26
CA VAL A 156 8.83 9.24 16.40
C VAL A 156 9.34 7.88 15.93
N LEU A 157 10.61 7.60 16.18
CA LEU A 157 11.28 6.36 15.75
C LEU A 157 11.64 5.42 16.93
N ARG A 158 11.48 5.86 18.18
CA ARG A 158 11.78 5.09 19.39
C ARG A 158 10.81 5.39 20.52
N VAL A 159 10.65 4.43 21.42
CA VAL A 159 9.75 4.56 22.58
C VAL A 159 10.20 5.65 23.55
N SER A 160 11.50 5.92 23.63
CA SER A 160 12.08 6.92 24.54
C SER A 160 12.00 8.37 24.05
N ASP A 161 11.31 8.63 22.93
CA ASP A 161 11.08 10.00 22.46
C ASP A 161 10.10 10.71 23.42
N PRO A 162 10.46 11.88 24.01
CA PRO A 162 9.61 12.55 25.00
C PRO A 162 8.26 13.02 24.44
N ARG A 163 8.11 13.10 23.11
CA ARG A 163 6.85 13.47 22.45
C ARG A 163 5.87 12.30 22.34
N TYR A 164 6.31 11.08 22.68
CA TYR A 164 5.55 9.84 22.50
C TYR A 164 5.01 9.33 23.84
N PRO A 165 3.70 9.46 24.12
CA PRO A 165 3.13 9.19 25.44
C PRO A 165 2.86 7.70 25.70
N HIS A 166 3.33 6.79 24.85
CA HIS A 166 2.98 5.37 24.89
C HIS A 166 4.18 4.48 25.20
N THR A 167 3.93 3.38 25.91
CA THR A 167 4.96 2.39 26.30
C THR A 167 5.24 1.36 25.21
N ILE A 168 4.27 1.11 24.31
CA ILE A 168 4.46 0.21 23.17
C ILE A 168 5.41 0.85 22.16
N ALA A 169 6.42 0.12 21.68
CA ALA A 169 7.33 0.66 20.68
C ALA A 169 6.57 1.07 19.39
N PRO A 170 6.92 2.21 18.75
CA PRO A 170 6.20 2.70 17.58
C PRO A 170 6.13 1.68 16.42
N LEU A 171 7.19 0.89 16.21
CA LEU A 171 7.22 -0.17 15.20
C LEU A 171 6.21 -1.28 15.52
N THR A 172 6.15 -1.75 16.77
CA THR A 172 5.18 -2.75 17.20
C THR A 172 3.76 -2.25 17.02
N ALA A 173 3.47 -1.00 17.42
CA ALA A 173 2.17 -0.39 17.21
C ALA A 173 1.82 -0.21 15.73
N GLY A 174 2.81 0.02 14.86
CA GLY A 174 2.63 0.10 13.42
C GLY A 174 2.35 -1.27 12.78
N VAL A 175 3.11 -2.30 13.14
CA VAL A 175 2.98 -3.67 12.61
C VAL A 175 1.63 -4.28 12.95
N LYS A 176 1.06 -4.00 14.13
CA LYS A 176 -0.31 -4.41 14.52
C LYS A 176 -1.39 -4.08 13.48
N LYS A 177 -1.14 -3.10 12.61
CA LYS A 177 -2.06 -2.73 11.53
C LYS A 177 -2.11 -3.73 10.38
N HIS A 178 -1.07 -4.54 10.18
CA HIS A 178 -1.04 -5.59 9.14
C HIS A 178 -1.98 -6.77 9.46
N GLY A 179 -2.50 -6.84 10.68
CA GLY A 179 -3.55 -7.79 11.07
C GLY A 179 -4.97 -7.21 11.06
N GLN A 180 -5.16 -5.97 10.60
CA GLN A 180 -6.50 -5.36 10.56
C GLN A 180 -7.28 -5.84 9.33
N LEU A 181 -8.04 -6.93 9.48
CA LEU A 181 -8.85 -7.49 8.40
C LEU A 181 -10.04 -6.60 8.02
N THR A 182 -10.29 -6.50 6.71
CA THR A 182 -11.53 -6.01 6.13
C THR A 182 -12.50 -7.16 5.83
N TYR A 183 -13.77 -6.86 5.66
CA TYR A 183 -14.74 -7.84 5.18
C TYR A 183 -14.82 -7.84 3.67
N ASN A 184 -15.08 -9.02 3.10
CA ASN A 184 -15.23 -9.16 1.66
C ASN A 184 -16.54 -8.51 1.18
N PHE A 185 -16.47 -7.93 -0.01
CA PHE A 185 -17.64 -7.45 -0.73
C PHE A 185 -18.48 -8.62 -1.24
N PRO A 186 -19.79 -8.42 -1.48
CA PRO A 186 -20.60 -9.45 -2.12
C PRO A 186 -20.00 -9.88 -3.46
N LYS A 187 -19.86 -11.19 -3.66
CA LYS A 187 -19.20 -11.77 -4.85
C LYS A 187 -19.76 -11.24 -6.17
N HIS A 188 -21.08 -11.15 -6.30
CA HIS A 188 -21.72 -10.64 -7.51
C HIS A 188 -21.34 -9.18 -7.84
N ILE A 189 -21.13 -8.33 -6.82
CA ILE A 189 -20.68 -6.94 -7.03
C ILE A 189 -19.23 -6.92 -7.52
N LEU A 190 -18.37 -7.75 -6.94
CA LEU A 190 -16.97 -7.87 -7.36
C LEU A 190 -16.85 -8.40 -8.78
N ASP A 191 -17.62 -9.43 -9.14
CA ASP A 191 -17.63 -10.00 -10.49
C ASP A 191 -18.08 -8.95 -11.53
N MET A 192 -19.13 -8.17 -11.21
CA MET A 192 -19.57 -7.04 -12.04
C MET A 192 -18.48 -5.97 -12.19
N ALA A 193 -17.86 -5.55 -11.08
CA ALA A 193 -16.82 -4.53 -11.08
C ALA A 193 -15.57 -4.98 -11.86
N GLU A 194 -15.12 -6.22 -11.67
CA GLU A 194 -14.00 -6.82 -12.39
C GLU A 194 -14.25 -6.82 -13.90
N SER A 195 -15.44 -7.27 -14.34
CA SER A 195 -15.81 -7.28 -15.76
C SER A 195 -15.91 -5.87 -16.33
N MET A 196 -16.56 -4.95 -15.62
CA MET A 196 -16.73 -3.57 -16.07
C MET A 196 -15.40 -2.84 -16.21
N LEU A 197 -14.47 -2.98 -15.26
CA LEU A 197 -13.13 -2.39 -15.37
C LEU A 197 -12.33 -3.01 -16.52
N TRP A 198 -12.48 -4.31 -16.75
CA TRP A 198 -11.85 -4.96 -17.90
C TRP A 198 -12.32 -4.34 -19.22
N ASP A 199 -13.63 -4.36 -19.48
CA ASP A 199 -14.22 -3.89 -20.73
C ASP A 199 -14.09 -2.36 -20.89
N GLY A 200 -14.15 -1.65 -19.77
CA GLY A 200 -14.13 -0.20 -19.68
C GLY A 200 -12.76 0.43 -19.84
N ILE A 201 -11.75 -0.15 -19.17
CA ILE A 201 -10.42 0.47 -18.98
C ILE A 201 -9.31 -0.46 -19.48
N TYR A 202 -9.13 -1.62 -18.86
CA TYR A 202 -7.94 -2.45 -19.08
C TYR A 202 -7.84 -2.94 -20.53
N SER A 203 -8.92 -3.45 -21.09
CA SER A 203 -8.92 -3.97 -22.46
C SER A 203 -8.61 -2.91 -23.52
N LYS A 204 -8.85 -1.62 -23.21
CA LYS A 204 -8.61 -0.47 -24.09
C LYS A 204 -7.27 0.21 -23.84
N LEU A 205 -6.57 -0.10 -22.74
CA LEU A 205 -5.28 0.48 -22.40
C LEU A 205 -4.19 -0.08 -23.32
N PRO A 206 -3.61 0.70 -24.26
CA PRO A 206 -2.60 0.19 -25.16
C PRO A 206 -1.22 0.14 -24.49
N PRO A 207 -0.34 -0.82 -24.85
CA PRO A 207 1.07 -0.74 -24.48
C PRO A 207 1.72 0.44 -25.18
N ILE A 208 2.79 0.98 -24.57
CA ILE A 208 3.46 2.20 -25.06
C ILE A 208 4.74 1.94 -25.84
N VAL A 209 5.03 0.66 -26.11
CA VAL A 209 6.14 0.21 -26.96
C VAL A 209 5.61 -0.82 -27.95
N PRO A 210 6.17 -0.88 -29.18
CA PRO A 210 5.73 -1.86 -30.17
C PRO A 210 6.17 -3.26 -29.78
N ASN A 211 5.30 -4.25 -29.96
CA ASN A 211 5.56 -5.67 -29.68
C ASN A 211 6.25 -5.92 -28.32
N PRO A 212 5.65 -5.51 -27.18
CA PRO A 212 6.26 -5.73 -25.86
C PRO A 212 6.60 -7.21 -25.64
N THR A 213 7.78 -7.48 -25.11
CA THR A 213 8.24 -8.82 -24.70
C THR A 213 8.75 -8.74 -23.27
N LEU A 214 8.91 -9.88 -22.59
CA LEU A 214 9.46 -9.90 -21.24
C LEU A 214 10.78 -9.10 -21.15
N LEU A 215 10.85 -8.14 -20.22
CA LEU A 215 12.05 -7.32 -20.10
C LEU A 215 13.25 -8.14 -19.64
N THR A 216 14.41 -7.76 -20.15
CA THR A 216 15.69 -8.26 -19.64
C THR A 216 15.97 -7.73 -18.23
N TYR A 217 16.82 -8.41 -17.46
CA TYR A 217 17.30 -7.92 -16.16
C TYR A 217 17.89 -6.51 -16.25
N ARG A 218 18.63 -6.24 -17.33
CA ARG A 218 19.17 -4.91 -17.63
C ARG A 218 18.06 -3.88 -17.72
N GLN A 219 17.07 -4.09 -18.60
CA GLN A 219 15.95 -3.15 -18.79
C GLN A 219 15.14 -2.95 -17.51
N ALA A 220 14.94 -4.00 -16.70
CA ALA A 220 14.29 -3.86 -15.40
C ALA A 220 15.09 -2.96 -14.44
N VAL A 221 16.42 -2.93 -14.52
CA VAL A 221 17.26 -2.05 -13.70
C VAL A 221 17.36 -0.63 -14.29
N VAL A 222 17.76 -0.50 -15.56
CA VAL A 222 18.05 0.81 -16.17
C VAL A 222 16.80 1.56 -16.61
N GLY A 223 15.71 0.85 -16.91
CA GLY A 223 14.50 1.41 -17.50
C GLY A 223 14.76 1.99 -18.90
N GLY A 224 14.19 3.15 -19.17
CA GLY A 224 14.57 3.99 -20.29
C GLY A 224 14.04 3.58 -21.67
N LEU A 225 13.13 2.61 -21.80
CA LEU A 225 12.49 2.33 -23.10
C LEU A 225 11.68 3.53 -23.61
N THR A 226 11.03 4.23 -22.67
CA THR A 226 10.42 5.55 -22.80
C THR A 226 10.58 6.25 -21.44
N PRO A 227 10.27 7.56 -21.29
CA PRO A 227 10.35 8.26 -20.01
C PRO A 227 9.53 7.62 -18.88
N GLU A 228 8.43 6.92 -19.22
CA GLU A 228 7.58 6.21 -18.27
C GLU A 228 8.23 4.94 -17.68
N TYR A 229 9.28 4.41 -18.33
CA TYR A 229 10.08 3.29 -17.82
C TYR A 229 11.15 3.81 -16.85
N VAL A 230 10.75 4.19 -15.64
CA VAL A 230 11.66 4.74 -14.62
C VAL A 230 12.74 3.75 -14.19
N SER A 231 13.95 4.22 -13.91
CA SER A 231 15.07 3.38 -13.45
C SER A 231 14.88 2.88 -12.01
N LEU A 232 15.51 1.75 -11.70
CA LEU A 232 15.56 1.22 -10.34
C LEU A 232 16.49 2.07 -9.47
N ARG A 233 16.01 2.48 -8.29
CA ARG A 233 16.79 3.19 -7.28
C ARG A 233 17.80 2.26 -6.59
N LEU A 234 19.06 2.36 -7.02
CA LEU A 234 20.16 1.53 -6.52
C LEU A 234 20.70 1.98 -5.14
N ASP A 235 20.49 3.24 -4.81
CA ASP A 235 20.83 3.89 -3.53
C ASP A 235 19.96 3.43 -2.35
N ASN A 236 18.84 2.77 -2.62
CA ASN A 236 17.95 2.23 -1.60
C ASN A 236 18.37 0.83 -1.13
N SER A 237 17.87 0.42 0.05
CA SER A 237 18.10 -0.90 0.66
C SER A 237 17.94 -2.06 -0.33
N ALA A 238 18.81 -3.08 -0.25
CA ALA A 238 18.71 -4.31 -1.03
C ALA A 238 17.61 -5.27 -0.54
N GLY A 239 17.01 -4.98 0.62
CA GLY A 239 16.02 -5.83 1.27
C GLY A 239 16.64 -7.10 1.88
N TRP A 240 15.82 -7.92 2.54
CA TRP A 240 16.30 -9.15 3.17
C TRP A 240 16.38 -10.29 2.15
N PRO A 241 17.39 -11.18 2.20
CA PRO A 241 18.52 -11.20 3.15
C PRO A 241 19.72 -10.36 2.69
N TRP A 242 19.65 -9.75 1.51
CA TRP A 242 20.77 -9.07 0.86
C TRP A 242 21.42 -7.99 1.72
N SER A 243 20.61 -7.20 2.43
CA SER A 243 21.07 -6.11 3.28
C SER A 243 21.83 -6.56 4.53
N VAL A 244 21.74 -7.85 4.91
CA VAL A 244 22.40 -8.40 6.11
C VAL A 244 23.54 -9.37 5.78
N ILE A 245 23.57 -9.96 4.58
CA ILE A 245 24.62 -10.92 4.16
C ILE A 245 25.77 -10.27 3.36
N GLY A 246 25.65 -8.99 3.02
CA GLY A 246 26.62 -8.26 2.22
C GLY A 246 26.38 -6.76 2.32
N GLY A 247 26.26 -6.08 1.18
CA GLY A 247 25.96 -4.64 1.17
C GLY A 247 24.51 -4.32 1.50
N THR A 248 24.32 -3.22 2.23
CA THR A 248 23.01 -2.74 2.68
C THR A 248 22.12 -2.27 1.54
N THR A 249 22.70 -1.72 0.47
CA THR A 249 22.03 -1.07 -0.67
C THR A 249 22.23 -1.86 -1.96
N LYS A 250 21.34 -1.65 -2.94
CA LYS A 250 21.34 -2.45 -4.19
C LYS A 250 22.56 -2.20 -5.06
N ASP A 251 23.13 -1.01 -4.99
CA ASP A 251 24.35 -0.63 -5.72
C ASP A 251 25.58 -1.48 -5.33
N TYR A 252 25.60 -2.12 -4.16
CA TYR A 252 26.62 -3.12 -3.83
C TYR A 252 26.51 -4.36 -4.73
N TRP A 253 25.30 -4.76 -5.07
CA TRP A 253 24.98 -5.99 -5.79
C TRP A 253 24.82 -5.80 -7.30
N ILE A 254 24.53 -4.57 -7.72
CA ILE A 254 24.24 -4.18 -9.10
C ILE A 254 25.03 -2.93 -9.41
N LYS A 255 25.93 -3.01 -10.38
CA LYS A 255 26.67 -1.85 -10.89
C LYS A 255 26.15 -1.45 -12.26
N THR A 256 26.07 -0.15 -12.49
CA THR A 256 25.81 0.42 -13.81
C THR A 256 26.98 1.28 -14.24
N ASP A 257 27.30 1.31 -15.53
CA ASP A 257 28.23 2.32 -16.04
C ASP A 257 27.57 3.71 -16.11
N GLU A 258 28.37 4.75 -16.29
CA GLU A 258 27.92 6.15 -16.28
C GLU A 258 27.42 6.64 -17.64
N ASN A 259 26.96 5.75 -18.52
CA ASN A 259 26.52 6.16 -19.85
C ASN A 259 25.28 7.08 -19.75
N PRO A 260 25.31 8.31 -20.29
CA PRO A 260 24.17 9.22 -20.26
C PRO A 260 22.97 8.68 -21.03
N ASP A 261 23.20 7.85 -22.06
CA ASP A 261 22.15 7.13 -22.76
C ASP A 261 21.77 5.85 -21.99
N LEU A 262 20.57 5.86 -21.42
CA LEU A 262 20.00 4.72 -20.69
C LEU A 262 19.91 3.46 -21.57
N HIS A 263 19.74 3.59 -22.89
CA HIS A 263 19.67 2.45 -23.80
C HIS A 263 21.02 1.76 -24.01
N LEU A 264 22.13 2.46 -23.78
CA LEU A 264 23.49 1.95 -23.93
C LEU A 264 24.14 1.58 -22.59
N ARG A 265 23.54 1.99 -21.47
CA ARG A 265 24.04 1.75 -20.11
C ARG A 265 24.20 0.26 -19.77
N LYS A 266 25.39 -0.20 -19.44
CA LYS A 266 25.65 -1.59 -19.04
C LYS A 266 25.28 -1.82 -17.59
N THR A 267 24.87 -3.06 -17.28
CA THR A 267 24.55 -3.51 -15.92
C THR A 267 25.36 -4.76 -15.59
N TYR A 268 25.97 -4.77 -14.41
CA TYR A 268 26.76 -5.88 -13.88
C TYR A 268 26.14 -6.36 -12.58
N PHE A 269 25.81 -7.65 -12.51
CA PHE A 269 25.16 -8.27 -11.36
C PHE A 269 26.14 -9.20 -10.62
N ASP A 270 26.13 -9.17 -9.29
CA ASP A 270 26.83 -10.16 -8.48
C ASP A 270 26.39 -11.58 -8.86
N LYS A 271 27.33 -12.54 -8.88
CA LYS A 271 27.06 -13.93 -9.27
C LYS A 271 26.02 -14.59 -8.37
N ARG A 272 25.99 -14.26 -7.08
CA ARG A 272 25.01 -14.77 -6.10
C ARG A 272 23.61 -14.26 -6.42
N LEU A 273 23.49 -12.98 -6.77
CA LEU A 273 22.22 -12.39 -7.22
C LEU A 273 21.73 -13.05 -8.52
N THR A 274 22.62 -13.18 -9.51
CA THR A 274 22.28 -13.82 -10.79
C THR A 274 21.80 -15.27 -10.59
N LYS A 275 22.48 -16.05 -9.73
CA LYS A 275 22.05 -17.41 -9.39
C LYS A 275 20.70 -17.40 -8.69
N ASN A 276 20.51 -16.52 -7.70
CA ASN A 276 19.26 -16.42 -6.96
C ASN A 276 18.06 -16.06 -7.85
N LEU A 277 18.22 -15.12 -8.79
CA LEU A 277 17.18 -14.77 -9.76
C LEU A 277 16.76 -15.99 -10.59
N LYS A 278 17.73 -16.76 -11.12
CA LYS A 278 17.47 -17.98 -11.89
C LYS A 278 16.78 -19.07 -11.07
N ASP A 279 17.28 -19.34 -9.86
CA ASP A 279 16.71 -20.38 -8.99
C ASP A 279 15.25 -20.04 -8.63
N ARG A 280 14.98 -18.77 -8.27
CA ARG A 280 13.63 -18.29 -7.95
C ARG A 280 12.70 -18.33 -9.17
N MET A 281 13.22 -17.99 -10.34
CA MET A 281 12.46 -18.08 -11.59
C MET A 281 12.03 -19.53 -11.87
N SER A 282 12.95 -20.50 -11.69
CA SER A 282 12.65 -21.92 -11.89
C SER A 282 11.58 -22.45 -10.92
N LEU A 283 11.50 -21.92 -9.69
CA LEU A 283 10.40 -22.23 -8.77
C LEU A 283 9.06 -21.68 -9.29
N ARG A 284 9.03 -20.42 -9.73
CA ARG A 284 7.80 -19.80 -10.25
C ARG A 284 7.29 -20.49 -11.52
N GLU A 285 8.19 -20.96 -12.38
CA GLU A 285 7.81 -21.75 -13.57
C GLU A 285 7.11 -23.07 -13.22
N LYS A 286 7.34 -23.59 -12.00
CA LYS A 286 6.68 -24.78 -11.46
C LYS A 286 5.42 -24.44 -10.64
N GLY A 287 5.02 -23.17 -10.58
CA GLY A 287 3.89 -22.72 -9.74
C GLY A 287 4.21 -22.60 -8.26
N ILE A 288 5.49 -22.55 -7.89
CA ILE A 288 5.92 -22.44 -6.49
C ILE A 288 6.35 -20.99 -6.22
N VAL A 289 5.66 -20.31 -5.30
CA VAL A 289 6.00 -18.96 -4.82
C VAL A 289 7.26 -19.03 -3.97
N PRO A 290 8.39 -18.42 -4.39
CA PRO A 290 9.58 -18.38 -3.57
C PRO A 290 9.35 -17.49 -2.33
N VAL A 291 9.91 -17.86 -1.19
CA VAL A 291 9.83 -17.03 0.02
C VAL A 291 10.43 -15.64 -0.25
N THR A 292 9.60 -14.60 -0.09
CA THR A 292 9.97 -13.19 -0.21
C THR A 292 9.69 -12.51 1.11
N VAL A 293 10.73 -11.99 1.76
CA VAL A 293 10.62 -11.29 3.04
C VAL A 293 10.79 -9.79 2.85
N TYR A 294 9.83 -9.02 3.33
CA TYR A 294 9.86 -7.57 3.42
C TYR A 294 10.36 -7.13 4.80
N ILE A 295 11.30 -6.18 4.86
CA ILE A 295 11.79 -5.67 6.15
C ILE A 295 10.93 -4.50 6.60
N ASP A 296 10.31 -4.62 7.77
CA ASP A 296 9.54 -3.53 8.35
C ASP A 296 10.43 -2.57 9.13
N THR A 297 10.33 -1.31 8.75
CA THR A 297 11.02 -0.19 9.40
C THR A 297 10.07 0.98 9.60
N LEU A 298 10.42 1.90 10.48
CA LEU A 298 9.66 3.14 10.63
C LEU A 298 10.09 4.14 9.56
N LYS A 299 9.12 4.77 8.90
CA LYS A 299 9.39 5.81 7.90
C LYS A 299 9.85 7.10 8.58
N ASP A 300 11.07 7.51 8.28
CA ASP A 300 11.60 8.80 8.71
C ASP A 300 11.05 9.92 7.83
N GLU A 301 10.11 10.69 8.38
CA GLU A 301 9.40 11.74 7.67
C GLU A 301 8.84 12.80 8.62
N LYS A 302 8.38 13.91 8.04
CA LYS A 302 7.62 14.92 8.79
C LYS A 302 6.18 14.45 9.02
N ARG A 303 5.68 14.60 10.25
CA ARG A 303 4.32 14.24 10.68
C ARG A 303 3.65 15.44 11.38
N SER A 304 2.32 15.49 11.33
CA SER A 304 1.56 16.45 12.13
C SER A 304 1.61 16.09 13.60
N PRO A 305 1.44 17.06 14.53
CA PRO A 305 1.44 16.79 15.97
C PRO A 305 0.46 15.69 16.38
N SER A 306 -0.75 15.69 15.80
CA SER A 306 -1.78 14.67 16.05
C SER A 306 -1.36 13.24 15.67
N LYS A 307 -0.45 13.09 14.69
CA LYS A 307 0.09 11.77 14.30
C LYS A 307 1.34 11.40 15.11
N ILE A 308 2.04 12.36 15.71
CA ILE A 308 3.22 12.10 16.54
C ILE A 308 2.82 11.47 17.88
N ILE A 309 1.77 12.01 18.51
CA ILE A 309 1.30 11.52 19.81
C ILE A 309 0.56 10.18 19.73
N LYS A 310 0.09 9.77 18.53
CA LYS A 310 -0.74 8.58 18.35
C LYS A 310 0.11 7.30 18.29
N ALA A 311 -0.29 6.26 19.04
CA ALA A 311 0.28 4.92 18.89
C ALA A 311 0.19 4.41 17.43
N GLY A 312 1.32 3.97 16.87
CA GLY A 312 1.40 3.60 15.45
C GLY A 312 1.19 4.77 14.48
N GLY A 313 1.35 6.02 14.93
CA GLY A 313 1.17 7.21 14.11
C GLY A 313 2.31 7.47 13.11
N THR A 314 3.51 6.94 13.41
CA THR A 314 4.62 6.76 12.46
C THR A 314 4.31 5.59 11.53
N ARG A 315 4.47 5.79 10.22
CA ARG A 315 4.15 4.76 9.23
C ARG A 315 5.21 3.67 9.21
N VAL A 316 4.77 2.43 9.05
CA VAL A 316 5.66 1.31 8.72
C VAL A 316 5.98 1.40 7.22
N PHE A 317 7.24 1.18 6.88
CA PHE A 317 7.75 1.09 5.53
C PHE A 317 8.38 -0.29 5.34
N CYS A 318 7.84 -1.05 4.38
CA CYS A 318 8.18 -2.44 4.11
C CYS A 318 9.22 -2.50 2.97
N ASN A 319 10.49 -2.71 3.28
CA ASN A 319 11.56 -2.74 2.27
C ASN A 319 11.52 -4.07 1.50
N GLY A 320 11.24 -4.02 0.20
CA GLY A 320 11.19 -5.20 -0.66
C GLY A 320 12.54 -5.83 -0.96
N ASN A 321 12.53 -7.16 -1.16
CA ASN A 321 13.68 -7.92 -1.63
C ASN A 321 14.04 -7.49 -3.06
N MET A 322 15.31 -7.12 -3.29
CA MET A 322 15.72 -6.61 -4.61
C MET A 322 15.54 -7.62 -5.75
N ALA A 323 15.71 -8.92 -5.51
CA ALA A 323 15.52 -9.94 -6.54
C ALA A 323 14.03 -10.03 -6.93
N GLU A 324 13.13 -9.93 -5.95
CA GLU A 324 11.68 -9.88 -6.21
C GLU A 324 11.30 -8.63 -6.99
N LEU A 325 11.84 -7.47 -6.59
CA LEU A 325 11.58 -6.20 -7.26
C LEU A 325 12.05 -6.21 -8.73
N ILE A 326 13.19 -6.83 -9.02
CA ILE A 326 13.68 -6.99 -10.39
C ILE A 326 12.71 -7.86 -11.20
N GLU A 327 12.27 -9.00 -10.67
CA GLU A 327 11.32 -9.88 -11.39
C GLU A 327 9.97 -9.22 -11.61
N TYR A 328 9.44 -8.52 -10.60
CA TYR A 328 8.21 -7.73 -10.76
C TYR A 328 8.34 -6.72 -11.88
N ARG A 329 9.45 -5.97 -11.90
CA ARG A 329 9.70 -4.98 -12.95
C ARG A 329 9.82 -5.66 -14.32
N ARG A 330 10.41 -6.85 -14.42
CA ARG A 330 10.50 -7.56 -15.69
C ARG A 330 9.14 -7.87 -16.32
N HIS A 331 8.17 -8.22 -15.50
CA HIS A 331 6.85 -8.67 -15.95
C HIS A 331 5.84 -7.51 -16.03
N PHE A 332 5.79 -6.64 -15.03
CA PHE A 332 4.72 -5.65 -14.86
C PHE A 332 5.05 -4.25 -15.37
N MET A 333 6.32 -3.94 -15.66
CA MET A 333 6.70 -2.56 -15.98
C MET A 333 6.11 -2.06 -17.30
N HIS A 334 5.76 -2.95 -18.24
CA HIS A 334 4.97 -2.58 -19.43
C HIS A 334 3.57 -2.05 -19.05
N TYR A 335 2.89 -2.73 -18.13
CA TYR A 335 1.58 -2.31 -17.64
C TYR A 335 1.69 -0.98 -16.88
N VAL A 336 2.63 -0.89 -15.93
CA VAL A 336 2.87 0.34 -15.14
C VAL A 336 3.15 1.53 -16.08
N ALA A 337 4.04 1.37 -17.05
CA ALA A 337 4.36 2.44 -17.99
C ALA A 337 3.14 2.86 -18.85
N ALA A 338 2.30 1.90 -19.25
CA ALA A 338 1.04 2.20 -19.94
C ALA A 338 0.06 3.00 -19.06
N THR A 339 -0.10 2.63 -17.79
CA THR A 339 -0.92 3.40 -16.85
C THR A 339 -0.41 4.83 -16.68
N TYR A 340 0.91 5.01 -16.61
CA TYR A 340 1.52 6.34 -16.49
C TYR A 340 1.28 7.17 -17.74
N LYS A 341 1.46 6.61 -18.93
CA LYS A 341 1.23 7.33 -20.19
C LYS A 341 -0.22 7.79 -20.35
N HIS A 342 -1.16 6.94 -19.95
CA HIS A 342 -2.60 7.14 -20.14
C HIS A 342 -3.35 7.54 -18.87
N ARG A 343 -2.62 8.08 -17.89
CA ARG A 343 -3.07 8.45 -16.54
C ARG A 343 -4.36 9.25 -16.48
N LEU A 344 -4.48 10.32 -17.28
CA LEU A 344 -5.67 11.20 -17.28
C LEU A 344 -6.65 10.93 -18.44
N SER A 345 -6.27 10.12 -19.42
CA SER A 345 -7.04 9.92 -20.65
C SER A 345 -7.84 8.61 -20.69
N ILE A 346 -7.33 7.55 -20.08
CA ILE A 346 -7.99 6.23 -20.07
C ILE A 346 -8.19 5.75 -18.63
N VAL A 347 -7.10 5.65 -17.86
CA VAL A 347 -7.12 5.01 -16.54
C VAL A 347 -7.79 5.90 -15.50
N ASN A 348 -7.67 7.22 -15.67
CA ASN A 348 -8.04 8.20 -14.64
C ASN A 348 -7.28 8.00 -13.30
N GLY A 349 -6.15 7.29 -13.36
CA GLY A 349 -5.17 7.15 -12.30
C GLY A 349 -4.04 8.15 -12.49
N ALA A 350 -3.99 9.21 -11.70
CA ALA A 350 -3.09 10.35 -11.81
C ALA A 350 -1.64 10.07 -11.38
N VAL A 351 -1.22 8.80 -11.33
CA VAL A 351 0.16 8.43 -10.98
C VAL A 351 1.12 8.98 -12.03
N GLY A 352 2.07 9.82 -11.57
CA GLY A 352 3.02 10.51 -12.45
C GLY A 352 2.54 11.84 -13.03
N ILE A 353 1.37 12.37 -12.61
CA ILE A 353 0.93 13.71 -12.98
C ILE A 353 1.96 14.77 -12.59
N ASN A 354 2.23 15.73 -13.46
CA ASN A 354 3.01 16.92 -13.15
C ASN A 354 2.06 18.04 -12.67
N PRO A 355 2.04 18.37 -11.37
CA PRO A 355 1.15 19.41 -10.85
C PRO A 355 1.57 20.82 -11.30
N MET A 356 2.81 21.02 -11.75
CA MET A 356 3.32 22.33 -12.16
C MET A 356 3.17 22.59 -13.66
N SER A 357 2.50 21.71 -14.41
CA SER A 357 2.22 21.90 -15.84
C SER A 357 0.73 22.01 -16.12
N SER A 358 0.38 22.20 -17.39
CA SER A 358 -0.99 22.15 -17.90
C SER A 358 -1.72 20.82 -17.65
N GLU A 359 -1.03 19.76 -17.17
CA GLU A 359 -1.72 18.55 -16.70
C GLU A 359 -2.67 18.84 -15.53
N TRP A 360 -2.33 19.79 -14.66
CA TRP A 360 -3.24 20.19 -13.57
C TRP A 360 -4.48 20.92 -14.08
N THR A 361 -4.31 21.74 -15.12
CA THR A 361 -5.40 22.36 -15.88
C THR A 361 -6.30 21.30 -16.52
N ASN A 362 -5.71 20.30 -17.18
CA ASN A 362 -6.46 19.20 -17.80
C ASN A 362 -7.27 18.41 -16.76
N LEU A 363 -6.68 18.16 -15.57
CA LEU A 363 -7.39 17.56 -14.45
C LEU A 363 -8.58 18.41 -14.00
N ALA A 364 -8.38 19.73 -13.82
CA ALA A 364 -9.45 20.66 -13.45
C ALA A 364 -10.60 20.66 -14.47
N LEU A 365 -10.27 20.70 -15.77
CA LEU A 365 -11.25 20.66 -16.86
C LEU A 365 -12.00 19.31 -16.90
N GLY A 366 -11.30 18.20 -16.71
CA GLY A 366 -11.90 16.87 -16.61
C GLY A 366 -12.90 16.77 -15.47
N LEU A 367 -12.56 17.27 -14.29
CA LEU A 367 -13.47 17.36 -13.14
C LEU A 367 -14.69 18.24 -13.45
N LEU A 368 -14.47 19.44 -14.00
CA LEU A 368 -15.55 20.37 -14.33
C LEU A 368 -16.48 19.87 -15.44
N SER A 369 -16.04 18.90 -16.26
CA SER A 369 -16.87 18.30 -17.32
C SER A 369 -18.11 17.58 -16.81
N LYS A 370 -18.12 17.14 -15.55
CA LYS A 370 -19.26 16.46 -14.91
C LYS A 370 -20.11 17.36 -14.02
N GLY A 371 -19.63 18.57 -13.74
CA GLY A 371 -20.33 19.54 -12.89
C GLY A 371 -19.39 20.18 -11.87
N LYS A 372 -20.01 20.82 -10.86
CA LYS A 372 -19.31 21.56 -9.81
C LYS A 372 -19.20 20.81 -8.48
N ASN A 373 -19.72 19.58 -8.41
CA ASN A 373 -19.79 18.82 -7.16
C ASN A 373 -18.57 17.90 -7.05
N MET A 374 -17.60 18.33 -6.26
CA MET A 374 -16.39 17.56 -5.98
C MET A 374 -16.57 16.70 -4.74
N VAL A 375 -16.15 15.44 -4.84
CA VAL A 375 -16.21 14.44 -3.78
C VAL A 375 -14.78 13.99 -3.50
N THR A 376 -14.35 14.06 -2.24
CA THR A 376 -12.99 13.65 -1.83
C THR A 376 -13.07 12.50 -0.86
N ILE A 377 -12.26 11.45 -1.07
CA ILE A 377 -12.16 10.32 -0.15
C ILE A 377 -10.75 10.27 0.45
N ASP A 378 -10.65 10.35 1.77
CA ASP A 378 -9.42 10.18 2.55
C ASP A 378 -9.49 8.87 3.33
N TYR A 379 -8.69 7.88 2.93
CA TYR A 379 -8.68 6.58 3.59
C TYR A 379 -7.74 6.58 4.80
N SER A 380 -8.16 5.90 5.86
CA SER A 380 -7.30 5.57 6.97
C SER A 380 -6.69 4.19 6.78
N ASN A 381 -5.36 4.11 6.85
CA ASN A 381 -4.62 2.84 6.82
C ASN A 381 -4.82 2.02 5.54
N PHE A 382 -5.00 2.67 4.39
CA PHE A 382 -5.31 2.01 3.11
C PHE A 382 -4.33 0.91 2.73
N GLY A 383 -3.04 1.21 2.56
CA GLY A 383 -2.03 0.23 2.12
C GLY A 383 -1.98 -1.02 3.01
N PRO A 384 -1.82 -0.88 4.34
CA PRO A 384 -1.86 -2.01 5.28
C PRO A 384 -3.21 -2.72 5.44
N GLY A 385 -4.31 -2.15 4.95
CA GLY A 385 -5.67 -2.58 5.31
C GLY A 385 -6.60 -2.84 4.13
N PHE A 386 -6.16 -2.67 2.88
CA PHE A 386 -7.04 -2.95 1.76
C PHE A 386 -7.29 -4.46 1.61
N ASN A 387 -8.50 -4.76 1.16
CA ASN A 387 -9.11 -6.09 1.05
C ASN A 387 -8.37 -6.97 0.04
N ALA A 388 -7.96 -8.16 0.49
CA ALA A 388 -7.18 -9.11 -0.30
C ALA A 388 -7.97 -9.67 -1.50
N GLU A 389 -9.28 -9.90 -1.37
CA GLU A 389 -10.10 -10.38 -2.48
C GLU A 389 -10.22 -9.29 -3.56
N VAL A 390 -10.43 -8.03 -3.18
CA VAL A 390 -10.40 -6.91 -4.14
C VAL A 390 -9.06 -6.81 -4.86
N HIS A 391 -7.93 -6.94 -4.14
CA HIS A 391 -6.61 -6.95 -4.76
C HIS A 391 -6.42 -8.11 -5.72
N ARG A 392 -6.92 -9.31 -5.38
CA ARG A 392 -6.90 -10.48 -6.28
C ARG A 392 -7.66 -10.20 -7.59
N ARG A 393 -8.80 -9.52 -7.53
CA ARG A 393 -9.59 -9.12 -8.71
C ARG A 393 -8.86 -8.10 -9.59
N VAL A 394 -8.16 -7.15 -8.97
CA VAL A 394 -7.24 -6.25 -9.68
C VAL A 394 -6.13 -7.05 -10.36
N CYS A 395 -5.49 -7.97 -9.62
CA CYS A 395 -4.43 -8.83 -10.14
C CYS A 395 -4.88 -9.66 -11.33
N ASN A 396 -6.12 -10.17 -11.35
CA ASN A 396 -6.70 -10.86 -12.50
C ASN A 396 -6.75 -9.97 -13.74
N ASN A 397 -7.24 -8.74 -13.63
CA ASN A 397 -7.31 -7.81 -14.75
C ASN A 397 -5.91 -7.38 -15.24
N GLN A 398 -4.96 -7.17 -14.33
CA GLN A 398 -3.56 -6.94 -14.68
C GLN A 398 -2.96 -8.14 -15.43
N LYS A 399 -3.18 -9.37 -14.95
CA LYS A 399 -2.73 -10.61 -15.61
C LYS A 399 -3.31 -10.75 -17.01
N ARG A 400 -4.62 -10.52 -17.17
CA ARG A 400 -5.30 -10.51 -18.47
C ARG A 400 -4.69 -9.46 -19.41
N TRP A 401 -4.36 -8.27 -18.90
CA TRP A 401 -3.71 -7.23 -19.69
C TRP A 401 -2.31 -7.66 -20.16
N LEU A 402 -1.52 -8.27 -19.27
CA LEU A 402 -0.18 -8.77 -19.60
C LEU A 402 -0.23 -9.85 -20.68
N ILE A 403 -1.10 -10.86 -20.52
CA ILE A 403 -1.28 -11.93 -21.51
C ILE A 403 -1.70 -11.37 -22.87
N LYS A 404 -2.59 -10.36 -22.87
CA LYS A 404 -3.07 -9.73 -24.10
C LYS A 404 -1.97 -8.95 -24.83
N ASN A 405 -1.11 -8.24 -24.10
CA ASN A 405 -0.27 -7.18 -24.67
C ASN A 405 1.24 -7.47 -24.66
N VAL A 406 1.71 -8.47 -23.91
CA VAL A 406 3.13 -8.77 -23.75
C VAL A 406 3.41 -10.21 -24.17
N LYS A 407 4.31 -10.39 -25.13
CA LYS A 407 4.72 -11.72 -25.60
C LYS A 407 5.58 -12.43 -24.55
N ASP A 408 5.54 -13.76 -24.59
CA ASP A 408 6.34 -14.65 -23.74
C ASP A 408 6.06 -14.52 -22.23
N ILE A 409 4.89 -13.99 -21.85
CA ILE A 409 4.43 -13.99 -20.46
C ILE A 409 3.94 -15.39 -20.08
N ASN A 410 4.53 -15.94 -19.01
CA ASN A 410 4.02 -17.14 -18.36
C ASN A 410 2.99 -16.74 -17.27
N PRO A 411 1.69 -17.06 -17.42
CA PRO A 411 0.67 -16.68 -16.45
C PRO A 411 0.89 -17.29 -15.07
N VAL A 412 1.48 -18.49 -14.97
CA VAL A 412 1.79 -19.15 -13.69
C VAL A 412 2.82 -18.34 -12.89
N VAL A 413 3.79 -17.75 -13.59
CA VAL A 413 4.81 -16.89 -12.98
C VAL A 413 4.20 -15.58 -12.50
N VAL A 414 3.25 -15.02 -13.27
CA VAL A 414 2.50 -13.82 -12.88
C VAL A 414 1.69 -14.09 -11.61
N ASP A 415 1.01 -15.23 -11.53
CA ASP A 415 0.28 -15.66 -10.33
C ASP A 415 1.22 -15.78 -9.12
N CYS A 416 2.39 -16.40 -9.29
CA CYS A 416 3.37 -16.51 -8.22
C CYS A 416 3.90 -15.15 -7.74
N LEU A 417 4.13 -14.22 -8.66
CA LEU A 417 4.56 -12.86 -8.32
C LEU A 417 3.46 -12.20 -7.49
N GLN A 418 2.23 -12.13 -8.00
CA GLN A 418 1.08 -11.49 -7.33
C GLN A 418 0.83 -12.07 -5.93
N GLU A 419 0.88 -13.39 -5.78
CA GLU A 419 0.70 -14.04 -4.49
C GLU A 419 1.77 -13.63 -3.46
N SER A 420 3.02 -13.39 -3.90
CA SER A 420 4.11 -12.95 -3.03
C SER A 420 3.89 -11.55 -2.40
N VAL A 421 2.92 -10.80 -2.91
CA VAL A 421 2.52 -9.46 -2.42
C VAL A 421 1.20 -9.51 -1.67
N ILE A 422 0.23 -10.32 -2.10
CA ILE A 422 -1.07 -10.48 -1.41
C ILE A 422 -0.88 -11.09 -0.01
N ASN A 423 -0.08 -12.16 0.08
CA ASN A 423 0.20 -12.86 1.35
C ASN A 423 1.71 -12.79 1.65
N SER A 424 2.19 -11.58 1.91
CA SER A 424 3.62 -11.34 1.98
C SER A 424 4.22 -11.66 3.36
N PHE A 425 5.47 -12.16 3.37
CA PHE A 425 6.21 -12.39 4.60
C PHE A 425 6.91 -11.11 5.04
N HIS A 426 6.88 -10.83 6.33
CA HIS A 426 7.47 -9.64 6.92
C HIS A 426 8.43 -9.97 8.05
N LEU A 427 9.49 -9.18 8.14
CA LEU A 427 10.48 -9.25 9.20
C LEU A 427 10.54 -7.90 9.93
N ALA A 428 10.04 -7.88 11.16
CA ALA A 428 10.14 -6.76 12.08
C ALA A 428 11.10 -7.14 13.21
N ARG A 429 12.25 -6.47 13.29
CA ARG A 429 13.38 -6.88 14.14
C ARG A 429 13.80 -8.31 13.81
N ASN A 430 13.69 -9.25 14.74
CA ASN A 430 13.94 -10.66 14.49
C ASN A 430 12.65 -11.48 14.29
N CYS A 431 11.46 -10.88 14.34
CA CYS A 431 10.18 -11.59 14.26
C CYS A 431 9.72 -11.72 12.82
N LEU A 432 9.58 -12.96 12.34
CA LEU A 432 9.00 -13.28 11.04
C LEU A 432 7.51 -13.54 11.20
N TYR A 433 6.69 -12.91 10.36
CA TYR A 433 5.24 -13.08 10.36
C TYR A 433 4.67 -12.94 8.95
N LEU A 434 3.42 -13.37 8.78
CA LEU A 434 2.66 -13.21 7.54
C LEU A 434 1.66 -12.06 7.70
N GLN A 435 1.65 -11.14 6.73
CA GLN A 435 0.61 -10.12 6.60
C GLN A 435 -0.68 -10.78 6.10
N VAL A 436 -1.83 -10.44 6.71
CA VAL A 436 -3.13 -11.03 6.36
C VAL A 436 -4.10 -10.03 5.73
N SER A 437 -3.73 -8.75 5.67
CA SER A 437 -4.47 -7.68 4.98
C SER A 437 -3.52 -6.66 4.40
N GLY A 438 -3.90 -6.08 3.25
CA GLY A 438 -3.14 -5.04 2.57
C GLY A 438 -2.01 -5.59 1.69
N SER A 439 -1.13 -4.68 1.26
CA SER A 439 0.07 -4.99 0.47
C SER A 439 1.30 -4.29 1.06
N PRO A 440 2.48 -4.90 0.97
CA PRO A 440 3.72 -4.29 1.42
C PRO A 440 4.04 -3.02 0.64
N SER A 441 4.29 -1.92 1.36
CA SER A 441 4.48 -0.57 0.80
C SER A 441 5.72 -0.39 -0.10
N GLY A 442 6.59 -1.40 -0.18
CA GLY A 442 7.79 -1.41 -1.01
C GLY A 442 7.82 -2.54 -2.03
N ALA A 443 6.65 -3.11 -2.36
CA ALA A 443 6.50 -3.96 -3.54
C ALA A 443 6.70 -3.17 -4.84
N GLY A 444 6.99 -3.88 -5.93
CA GLY A 444 7.22 -3.27 -7.24
C GLY A 444 6.08 -2.38 -7.76
N PRO A 445 4.81 -2.80 -7.66
CA PRO A 445 3.67 -2.06 -8.21
C PRO A 445 2.85 -1.26 -7.17
N THR A 446 3.33 -1.06 -5.92
CA THR A 446 2.50 -0.56 -4.79
C THR A 446 1.57 0.61 -5.14
N THR A 447 2.06 1.65 -5.82
CA THR A 447 1.22 2.81 -6.15
C THR A 447 0.14 2.47 -7.19
N THR A 448 0.47 1.68 -8.21
CA THR A 448 -0.48 1.26 -9.25
C THR A 448 -1.54 0.35 -8.66
N ASP A 449 -1.14 -0.67 -7.90
CA ASP A 449 -2.07 -1.59 -7.22
C ASP A 449 -3.02 -0.83 -6.28
N ASN A 450 -2.50 0.10 -5.48
CA ASN A 450 -3.34 0.92 -4.61
C ASN A 450 -4.37 1.74 -5.41
N THR A 451 -3.97 2.27 -6.56
CA THR A 451 -4.84 3.08 -7.42
C THR A 451 -5.94 2.22 -8.03
N ASP A 452 -5.59 1.03 -8.52
CA ASP A 452 -6.54 0.07 -9.10
C ASP A 452 -7.54 -0.46 -8.06
N VAL A 453 -7.06 -0.75 -6.84
CA VAL A 453 -7.92 -1.15 -5.71
C VAL A 453 -8.88 -0.03 -5.31
N ASN A 454 -8.42 1.23 -5.32
CA ASN A 454 -9.26 2.39 -5.04
C ASN A 454 -10.37 2.55 -6.10
N GLU A 455 -10.04 2.44 -7.39
CA GLU A 455 -11.04 2.43 -8.48
C GLU A 455 -12.07 1.30 -8.29
N MET A 456 -11.61 0.10 -7.94
CA MET A 456 -12.47 -1.05 -7.70
C MET A 456 -13.44 -0.80 -6.53
N TYR A 457 -12.97 -0.21 -5.42
CA TYR A 457 -13.84 0.17 -4.30
C TYR A 457 -14.90 1.18 -4.69
N LEU A 458 -14.50 2.25 -5.39
CA LEU A 458 -15.42 3.29 -5.84
C LEU A 458 -16.47 2.72 -6.80
N LEU A 459 -16.07 1.82 -7.70
CA LEU A 459 -17.00 1.14 -8.62
C LEU A 459 -17.93 0.18 -7.88
N CYS A 460 -17.46 -0.54 -6.85
CA CYS A 460 -18.33 -1.38 -6.02
C CYS A 460 -19.40 -0.53 -5.30
N ALA A 461 -19.02 0.63 -4.78
CA ALA A 461 -19.97 1.56 -4.15
C ALA A 461 -21.00 2.08 -5.18
N TRP A 462 -20.54 2.39 -6.39
CA TRP A 462 -21.41 2.82 -7.49
C TRP A 462 -22.40 1.72 -7.91
N ILE A 463 -21.92 0.49 -8.11
CA ILE A 463 -22.76 -0.66 -8.47
C ILE A 463 -23.83 -0.88 -7.40
N GLN A 464 -23.46 -0.90 -6.12
CA GLN A 464 -24.43 -1.06 -5.03
C GLN A 464 -25.48 0.05 -5.05
N MET A 465 -25.06 1.31 -5.24
CA MET A 465 -25.99 2.44 -5.36
C MET A 465 -26.93 2.24 -6.55
N CYS A 466 -26.44 1.81 -7.70
CA CYS A 466 -27.25 1.57 -8.89
C CYS A 466 -28.28 0.47 -8.67
N LEU A 467 -27.87 -0.66 -8.10
CA LEU A 467 -28.76 -1.79 -7.81
C LEU A 467 -29.89 -1.38 -6.85
N ASN A 468 -29.57 -0.61 -5.80
CA ASN A 468 -30.56 -0.12 -4.85
C ASN A 468 -31.59 0.84 -5.48
N ASN A 469 -31.25 1.46 -6.62
CA ASN A 469 -32.09 2.43 -7.31
C ASN A 469 -32.64 1.89 -8.66
N GLY A 470 -32.47 0.60 -8.96
CA GLY A 470 -32.97 -0.02 -10.20
C GLY A 470 -32.29 0.48 -11.48
N ILE A 471 -31.06 0.99 -11.40
CA ILE A 471 -30.30 1.48 -12.56
C ILE A 471 -29.64 0.29 -13.27
N VAL A 472 -29.93 0.13 -14.56
CA VAL A 472 -29.49 -1.04 -15.35
C VAL A 472 -28.18 -0.78 -16.11
N ASN A 473 -28.02 0.39 -16.75
CA ASN A 473 -26.84 0.72 -17.57
C ASN A 473 -25.66 1.22 -16.73
N ILE A 474 -25.30 0.46 -15.69
CA ILE A 474 -24.42 0.91 -14.59
C ILE A 474 -23.09 1.50 -15.06
N TRP A 475 -22.37 0.81 -15.97
CA TRP A 475 -21.07 1.27 -16.45
C TRP A 475 -21.16 2.56 -17.28
N GLN A 476 -22.16 2.65 -18.17
CA GLN A 476 -22.35 3.83 -19.00
C GLN A 476 -22.73 5.03 -18.12
N GLU A 477 -23.61 4.82 -17.14
CA GLU A 477 -23.98 5.84 -16.17
C GLU A 477 -22.78 6.30 -15.33
N TYR A 478 -21.89 5.39 -14.96
CA TYR A 478 -20.64 5.73 -14.27
C TYR A 478 -19.77 6.67 -15.13
N CYS A 479 -19.53 6.29 -16.39
CA CYS A 479 -18.75 7.09 -17.33
C CYS A 479 -19.37 8.47 -17.58
N ASP A 480 -20.69 8.55 -17.69
CA ASP A 480 -21.41 9.78 -18.02
C ASP A 480 -21.52 10.72 -16.82
N ALA A 481 -21.69 10.18 -15.61
CA ALA A 481 -21.90 10.96 -14.40
C ALA A 481 -20.64 11.25 -13.58
N VAL A 482 -19.60 10.42 -13.68
CA VAL A 482 -18.48 10.45 -12.73
C VAL A 482 -17.16 10.64 -13.48
N TYR A 483 -16.42 11.67 -13.10
CA TYR A 483 -15.00 11.81 -13.39
C TYR A 483 -14.25 11.54 -12.10
N ARG A 484 -13.09 10.87 -12.19
CA ARG A 484 -12.27 10.57 -11.01
C ARG A 484 -10.81 10.85 -11.32
N ALA A 485 -10.06 11.17 -10.29
CA ALA A 485 -8.61 11.25 -10.31
C ALA A 485 -8.11 10.53 -9.07
N LEU A 486 -7.37 9.45 -9.29
CA LEU A 486 -6.92 8.55 -8.23
C LEU A 486 -5.40 8.51 -8.18
N TYR A 487 -4.81 8.54 -6.99
CA TYR A 487 -3.39 8.32 -6.79
C TYR A 487 -3.18 7.53 -5.51
N GLY A 488 -3.05 6.21 -5.66
CA GLY A 488 -3.06 5.30 -4.53
C GLY A 488 -4.38 5.44 -3.77
N ASP A 489 -4.28 5.84 -2.50
CA ASP A 489 -5.43 6.10 -1.63
C ASP A 489 -6.10 7.46 -1.89
N ASP A 490 -5.40 8.46 -2.42
CA ASP A 490 -5.97 9.79 -2.65
C ASP A 490 -6.98 9.73 -3.81
N ALA A 491 -8.22 10.19 -3.58
CA ALA A 491 -9.29 10.19 -4.57
C ALA A 491 -10.04 11.51 -4.59
N LEU A 492 -10.09 12.12 -5.78
CA LEU A 492 -10.91 13.28 -6.09
C LEU A 492 -11.85 12.94 -7.24
N LEU A 493 -13.15 13.03 -7.00
CA LEU A 493 -14.19 12.76 -7.97
C LEU A 493 -14.98 14.03 -8.26
N SER A 494 -15.54 14.11 -9.46
CA SER A 494 -16.63 15.03 -9.81
C SER A 494 -17.84 14.20 -10.17
N VAL A 495 -18.97 14.48 -9.51
CA VAL A 495 -20.20 13.70 -9.66
C VAL A 495 -21.33 14.61 -10.15
N HIS A 496 -21.96 14.20 -11.25
CA HIS A 496 -23.06 14.93 -11.85
C HIS A 496 -24.22 15.09 -10.86
N THR A 497 -24.89 16.26 -10.90
CA THR A 497 -25.96 16.65 -9.96
C THR A 497 -27.08 15.60 -9.86
N ARG A 498 -27.33 14.83 -10.91
CA ARG A 498 -28.34 13.76 -10.93
C ARG A 498 -28.08 12.63 -9.91
N TYR A 499 -26.82 12.41 -9.51
CA TYR A 499 -26.43 11.34 -8.58
C TYR A 499 -25.76 11.85 -7.31
N ILE A 500 -25.51 13.16 -7.17
CA ILE A 500 -24.71 13.67 -6.05
C ILE A 500 -25.35 13.40 -4.68
N LEU A 501 -26.69 13.27 -4.60
CA LEU A 501 -27.35 12.96 -3.32
C LEU A 501 -27.18 11.49 -2.91
N GLN A 502 -26.97 10.60 -3.88
CA GLN A 502 -26.82 9.16 -3.67
C GLN A 502 -25.34 8.72 -3.68
N PHE A 503 -24.47 9.43 -4.40
CA PHE A 503 -23.06 9.10 -4.58
C PHE A 503 -22.18 10.31 -4.22
N ASN A 504 -21.83 10.39 -2.95
CA ASN A 504 -21.03 11.47 -2.37
C ASN A 504 -20.16 10.93 -1.23
N THR A 505 -19.38 11.81 -0.59
CA THR A 505 -18.42 11.39 0.44
C THR A 505 -19.08 10.64 1.59
N LEU A 506 -20.27 11.06 2.03
CA LEU A 506 -21.00 10.41 3.13
C LEU A 506 -21.50 9.02 2.73
N THR A 507 -22.13 8.89 1.56
CA THR A 507 -22.71 7.61 1.15
C THR A 507 -21.63 6.59 0.79
N ILE A 508 -20.54 7.02 0.16
CA ILE A 508 -19.39 6.17 -0.14
C ILE A 508 -18.71 5.70 1.14
N SER A 509 -18.42 6.62 2.08
CA SER A 509 -17.79 6.26 3.36
C SER A 509 -18.71 5.37 4.20
N GLY A 510 -20.01 5.65 4.20
CA GLY A 510 -21.03 4.81 4.84
C GLY A 510 -21.03 3.40 4.27
N TYR A 511 -20.98 3.25 2.95
CA TYR A 511 -20.86 1.94 2.29
C TYR A 511 -19.58 1.19 2.71
N PHE A 512 -18.42 1.85 2.64
CA PHE A 512 -17.13 1.26 3.03
C PHE A 512 -17.07 0.81 4.48
N SER A 513 -17.77 1.49 5.39
CA SER A 513 -17.80 1.13 6.82
C SER A 513 -18.36 -0.28 7.07
N HIS A 514 -19.30 -0.76 6.24
CA HIS A 514 -19.83 -2.13 6.32
C HIS A 514 -18.75 -3.21 6.08
N PHE A 515 -17.67 -2.83 5.39
CA PHE A 515 -16.54 -3.71 5.08
C PHE A 515 -15.33 -3.47 5.99
N LYS A 516 -15.49 -2.70 7.07
CA LYS A 516 -14.41 -2.21 7.94
C LYS A 516 -13.34 -1.38 7.20
N ILE A 517 -13.69 -0.80 6.06
CA ILE A 517 -12.81 0.14 5.35
C ILE A 517 -13.11 1.53 5.91
N SER A 518 -12.10 2.14 6.54
CA SER A 518 -12.22 3.47 7.14
C SER A 518 -11.90 4.55 6.11
N ALA A 519 -12.91 5.30 5.69
CA ALA A 519 -12.79 6.44 4.78
C ALA A 519 -13.54 7.66 5.34
N THR A 520 -12.99 8.86 5.12
CA THR A 520 -13.57 10.15 5.53
C THR A 520 -13.43 11.18 4.41
N ASN A 521 -13.80 12.44 4.66
CA ASN A 521 -13.38 13.57 3.82
C ASN A 521 -11.94 14.00 4.14
N SER A 522 -11.36 14.85 3.28
CA SER A 522 -9.97 15.32 3.35
C SER A 522 -9.67 16.35 4.48
N GLU A 523 -10.71 16.87 5.12
CA GLU A 523 -10.62 17.82 6.24
C GLU A 523 -10.57 17.06 7.58
N LYS A 524 -9.56 17.32 8.40
CA LYS A 524 -9.17 16.41 9.50
C LYS A 524 -9.91 16.59 10.83
N ASP A 525 -10.77 17.59 10.95
CA ASP A 525 -11.38 17.97 12.24
C ASP A 525 -12.83 18.50 12.10
N GLY A 526 -13.52 18.20 10.99
CA GLY A 526 -14.87 18.71 10.70
C GLY A 526 -15.91 17.62 10.39
N GLU A 527 -17.19 17.97 10.38
CA GLU A 527 -18.26 17.11 9.86
C GLU A 527 -17.94 16.68 8.42
N ILE A 528 -18.25 15.43 8.08
CA ILE A 528 -18.01 14.91 6.73
C ILE A 528 -18.93 15.67 5.77
N VAL A 529 -18.33 16.55 4.97
CA VAL A 529 -19.05 17.29 3.94
C VAL A 529 -19.35 16.35 2.77
N PRO A 530 -20.61 16.24 2.30
CA PRO A 530 -20.96 15.34 1.20
C PRO A 530 -20.17 15.66 -0.08
N PHE A 531 -20.12 16.94 -0.46
CA PHE A 531 -19.40 17.44 -1.65
C PHE A 531 -19.09 18.93 -1.51
N MET A 532 -18.16 19.42 -2.33
CA MET A 532 -17.67 20.81 -2.31
C MET A 532 -17.42 21.36 -3.72
N GLU A 533 -17.10 22.64 -3.84
CA GLU A 533 -16.66 23.22 -5.12
C GLU A 533 -15.18 22.93 -5.39
N LEU A 534 -14.76 23.01 -6.66
CA LEU A 534 -13.37 22.76 -7.06
C LEU A 534 -12.35 23.66 -6.34
N LYS A 535 -12.71 24.90 -6.02
CA LYS A 535 -11.82 25.85 -5.32
C LYS A 535 -11.46 25.40 -3.90
N ASP A 536 -12.32 24.59 -3.28
CA ASP A 536 -12.18 24.08 -1.92
C ASP A 536 -11.61 22.64 -1.91
N ALA A 537 -11.68 21.95 -3.06
CA ALA A 537 -11.17 20.60 -3.23
C ALA A 537 -9.63 20.54 -3.20
N LYS A 538 -9.12 19.43 -2.67
CA LYS A 538 -7.69 19.13 -2.63
C LYS A 538 -7.44 17.74 -3.23
N PHE A 539 -6.35 17.62 -3.98
CA PHE A 539 -5.81 16.35 -4.47
C PHE A 539 -4.29 16.41 -4.40
N LEU A 540 -3.63 15.37 -3.90
CA LEU A 540 -2.19 15.34 -3.63
C LEU A 540 -1.72 16.47 -2.69
N LYS A 541 -2.61 16.86 -1.76
CA LYS A 541 -2.47 18.06 -0.91
C LYS A 541 -2.37 19.39 -1.67
N ARG A 542 -2.81 19.43 -2.92
CA ARG A 542 -2.82 20.63 -3.75
C ARG A 542 -4.23 21.07 -4.05
N GLY A 543 -4.46 22.38 -4.08
CA GLY A 543 -5.73 22.98 -4.47
C GLY A 543 -5.80 23.32 -5.96
N PHE A 544 -6.82 24.09 -6.33
CA PHE A 544 -7.05 24.58 -7.68
C PHE A 544 -7.28 26.10 -7.65
N ILE A 545 -6.34 26.87 -8.18
CA ILE A 545 -6.46 28.34 -8.30
C ILE A 545 -6.40 28.71 -9.77
N LYS A 546 -7.31 29.56 -10.25
CA LYS A 546 -7.19 30.10 -11.61
C LYS A 546 -5.96 30.98 -11.73
N HIS A 547 -5.23 30.84 -12.81
CA HIS A 547 -4.01 31.60 -13.02
C HIS A 547 -4.29 33.08 -13.30
N ASP A 548 -3.62 33.99 -12.58
CA ASP A 548 -3.92 35.43 -12.58
C ASP A 548 -3.76 36.08 -13.97
N VAL A 549 -2.74 35.67 -14.75
CA VAL A 549 -2.43 36.26 -16.08
C VAL A 549 -2.67 35.33 -17.26
N ARG A 550 -3.06 34.06 -17.01
CA ARG A 550 -3.27 33.03 -18.04
C ARG A 550 -4.64 32.39 -17.80
N PRO A 551 -5.74 33.03 -18.23
CA PRO A 551 -7.09 32.72 -17.75
C PRO A 551 -7.59 31.30 -18.03
N LEU A 552 -6.93 30.57 -18.93
CA LEU A 552 -7.23 29.18 -19.26
C LEU A 552 -6.47 28.15 -18.41
N GLU A 553 -5.53 28.59 -17.57
CA GLU A 553 -4.67 27.72 -16.77
C GLU A 553 -5.09 27.71 -15.29
N TYR A 554 -4.83 26.58 -14.63
CA TYR A 554 -4.94 26.41 -13.18
C TYR A 554 -3.56 26.21 -12.55
N LEU A 555 -3.32 26.93 -11.46
CA LEU A 555 -2.23 26.70 -10.53
C LEU A 555 -2.60 25.61 -9.51
N SER A 556 -1.59 24.92 -8.99
CA SER A 556 -1.71 23.78 -8.06
C SER A 556 -1.13 24.06 -6.67
N PRO A 557 -1.66 25.03 -5.91
CA PRO A 557 -1.08 25.46 -4.63
C PRO A 557 -0.97 24.28 -3.65
N LEU A 558 0.24 24.00 -3.17
CA LEU A 558 0.47 22.98 -2.15
C LEU A 558 -0.06 23.49 -0.79
N ASP A 559 -0.53 22.59 0.08
CA ASP A 559 -0.82 22.91 1.48
C ASP A 559 0.29 23.79 2.10
N TRP A 560 -0.07 24.97 2.60
CA TRP A 560 0.90 26.01 2.97
C TRP A 560 1.86 25.54 4.06
N ASP A 561 1.34 24.84 5.08
CA ASP A 561 2.18 24.25 6.14
C ASP A 561 3.15 23.20 5.56
N SER A 562 2.76 22.47 4.51
CA SER A 562 3.65 21.49 3.85
C SER A 562 4.78 22.23 3.14
N LEU A 563 4.44 23.31 2.43
CA LEU A 563 5.37 24.14 1.70
C LEU A 563 6.40 24.80 2.63
N VAL A 564 5.95 25.54 3.65
CA VAL A 564 6.87 26.26 4.55
C VAL A 564 7.73 25.29 5.36
N SER A 565 7.22 24.10 5.70
CA SER A 565 8.02 23.07 6.37
C SER A 565 9.24 22.60 5.58
N ILE A 566 9.34 22.88 4.27
CA ILE A 566 10.55 22.60 3.47
C ILE A 566 11.69 23.52 3.92
N THR A 567 11.38 24.80 4.19
CA THR A 567 12.38 25.78 4.65
C THR A 567 12.87 25.50 6.08
N GLN A 568 12.14 24.72 6.86
CA GLN A 568 12.39 24.50 8.29
C GLN A 568 13.25 23.27 8.59
N TRP A 569 13.31 22.31 7.67
CA TRP A 569 13.96 21.02 7.90
C TRP A 569 14.88 20.69 6.73
N ILE A 570 16.11 20.26 7.02
CA ILE A 570 17.05 19.68 6.06
C ILE A 570 17.30 18.21 6.38
N TRP A 571 17.73 17.42 5.40
CA TRP A 571 18.35 16.13 5.69
C TRP A 571 19.76 16.37 6.23
N ASP A 572 20.22 15.47 7.10
CA ASP A 572 21.58 15.46 7.64
C ASP A 572 22.59 15.56 6.50
N SER A 573 23.39 16.61 6.53
CA SER A 573 24.27 17.03 5.43
C SER A 573 25.54 17.61 6.03
N GLU A 574 26.69 17.33 5.41
CA GLU A 574 27.96 17.95 5.76
C GLU A 574 27.94 19.47 5.49
N ASP A 575 27.21 19.89 4.45
CA ASP A 575 26.97 21.29 4.14
C ASP A 575 25.51 21.66 4.45
N SER A 576 25.27 22.17 5.66
CA SER A 576 23.96 22.64 6.09
C SER A 576 23.52 23.94 5.42
N ILE A 577 24.46 24.76 4.94
CA ILE A 577 24.17 26.02 4.24
C ILE A 577 23.57 25.69 2.89
N ALA A 578 24.28 24.89 2.07
CA ALA A 578 23.81 24.48 0.76
C ALA A 578 22.47 23.73 0.84
N ALA A 579 22.32 22.82 1.81
CA ALA A 579 21.05 22.10 2.02
C ALA A 579 19.89 23.05 2.39
N THR A 580 20.16 24.08 3.20
CA THR A 580 19.15 25.09 3.56
C THR A 580 18.76 25.93 2.35
N VAL A 581 19.73 26.40 1.57
CA VAL A 581 19.52 27.20 0.35
C VAL A 581 18.69 26.40 -0.67
N GLN A 582 19.09 25.15 -0.95
CA GLN A 582 18.37 24.26 -1.85
C GLN A 582 16.90 24.06 -1.44
N ASN A 583 16.64 23.86 -0.14
CA ASN A 583 15.28 23.72 0.36
C ASN A 583 14.47 25.03 0.25
N CYS A 584 15.12 26.19 0.42
CA CYS A 584 14.46 27.48 0.21
C CYS A 584 14.10 27.71 -1.26
N GLU A 585 14.99 27.36 -2.20
CA GLU A 585 14.70 27.40 -3.64
C GLU A 585 13.55 26.47 -4.01
N ALA A 586 13.54 25.23 -3.48
CA ALA A 586 12.46 24.28 -3.68
C ALA A 586 11.12 24.81 -3.12
N ALA A 587 11.13 25.48 -1.96
CA ALA A 587 9.95 26.12 -1.40
C ALA A 587 9.44 27.26 -2.28
N LEU A 588 10.32 28.09 -2.85
CA LEU A 588 9.95 29.15 -3.79
C LEU A 588 9.36 28.61 -5.09
N LEU A 589 9.95 27.55 -5.66
CA LEU A 589 9.41 26.88 -6.85
C LEU A 589 7.98 26.37 -6.61
N LEU A 590 7.70 25.86 -5.41
CA LEU A 590 6.35 25.43 -5.03
C LEU A 590 5.43 26.63 -4.73
N ALA A 591 5.96 27.72 -4.18
CA ALA A 591 5.21 28.93 -3.86
C ALA A 591 4.72 29.67 -5.12
N HIS A 592 5.36 29.45 -6.26
CA HIS A 592 4.86 29.92 -7.57
C HIS A 592 3.38 29.59 -7.77
N GLN A 593 2.99 28.37 -7.38
CA GLN A 593 1.64 27.84 -7.54
C GLN A 593 0.60 28.50 -6.61
N HIS A 594 1.01 29.42 -5.73
CA HIS A 594 0.11 30.26 -4.92
C HIS A 594 -0.12 31.66 -5.50
N GLY A 595 0.43 31.93 -6.69
CA GLY A 595 0.37 33.24 -7.34
C GLY A 595 1.47 34.20 -6.88
N LYS A 596 1.65 35.27 -7.66
CA LYS A 596 2.78 36.20 -7.55
C LYS A 596 2.91 36.83 -6.16
N ARG A 597 1.80 37.25 -5.56
CA ARG A 597 1.81 37.93 -4.26
C ARG A 597 2.39 37.03 -3.15
N LYS A 598 1.92 35.78 -3.06
CA LYS A 598 2.37 34.82 -2.04
C LYS A 598 3.83 34.41 -2.24
N PHE A 599 4.24 34.25 -3.49
CA PHE A 599 5.63 34.00 -3.84
C PHE A 599 6.56 35.13 -3.34
N GLU A 600 6.25 36.38 -3.67
CA GLU A 600 7.10 37.53 -3.28
C GLU A 600 7.09 37.76 -1.76
N GLU A 601 5.94 37.55 -1.09
CA GLU A 601 5.85 37.57 0.38
C GLU A 601 6.85 36.57 1.01
N LEU A 602 6.84 35.32 0.54
CA LEU A 602 7.73 34.27 1.05
C LEU A 602 9.20 34.55 0.72
N LYS A 603 9.51 34.92 -0.53
CA LYS A 603 10.87 35.24 -0.98
C LYS A 603 11.50 36.34 -0.16
N ARG A 604 10.75 37.40 0.14
CA ARG A 604 11.23 38.51 0.99
C ARG A 604 11.61 38.03 2.39
N VAL A 605 10.80 37.18 3.02
CA VAL A 605 11.09 36.64 4.36
C VAL A 605 12.33 35.74 4.33
N ILE A 606 12.44 34.86 3.34
CA ILE A 606 13.59 33.97 3.15
C ILE A 606 14.87 34.81 2.96
N ASN A 607 14.89 35.73 1.98
CA ASN A 607 16.06 36.55 1.68
C ASN A 607 16.47 37.45 2.85
N THR A 608 15.50 38.00 3.61
CA THR A 608 15.80 38.76 4.83
C THR A 608 16.57 37.90 5.85
N ARG A 609 16.22 36.62 5.99
CA ARG A 609 16.91 35.70 6.91
C ARG A 609 18.26 35.25 6.38
N LEU A 610 18.36 34.92 5.09
CA LEU A 610 19.63 34.56 4.45
C LEU A 610 20.65 35.70 4.56
N SER A 611 20.23 36.94 4.24
CA SER A 611 21.08 38.14 4.37
C SER A 611 21.60 38.33 5.80
N LYS A 612 20.77 38.10 6.83
CA LYS A 612 21.19 38.19 8.24
C LYS A 612 22.24 37.12 8.63
N LEU A 613 22.27 36.01 7.91
CA LEU A 613 23.25 34.93 8.08
C LEU A 613 24.49 35.11 7.19
N GLY A 614 24.57 36.18 6.40
CA GLY A 614 25.64 36.40 5.42
C GLY A 614 25.58 35.45 4.23
N ILE A 615 24.41 34.88 3.94
CA ILE A 615 24.16 33.99 2.80
C ILE A 615 23.53 34.80 1.67
N ASP A 616 23.95 34.53 0.43
CA ASP A 616 23.41 35.21 -0.75
C ASP A 616 21.90 35.05 -0.89
N ASN A 617 21.27 36.10 -1.43
CA ASN A 617 19.84 36.12 -1.67
C ASN A 617 19.45 35.25 -2.86
N LEU A 618 18.28 34.61 -2.74
CA LEU A 618 17.67 33.89 -3.86
C LEU A 618 17.17 34.88 -4.91
N THR A 619 17.51 34.64 -6.16
CA THR A 619 17.22 35.54 -7.28
C THR A 619 15.96 35.16 -8.06
N LEU A 620 15.55 33.89 -8.06
CA LEU A 620 14.39 33.38 -8.81
C LEU A 620 13.17 34.30 -8.70
N THR A 621 12.65 34.76 -9.83
CA THR A 621 11.42 35.55 -9.89
C THR A 621 10.22 34.68 -10.20
N TRP A 622 9.02 35.14 -9.81
CA TRP A 622 7.79 34.44 -10.16
C TRP A 622 7.63 34.33 -11.69
N THR A 623 7.95 35.40 -12.43
CA THR A 623 7.82 35.46 -13.89
C THR A 623 8.75 34.48 -14.62
N GLU A 624 10.00 34.32 -14.17
CA GLU A 624 10.92 33.34 -14.77
C GLU A 624 10.42 31.90 -14.59
N ILE A 625 9.84 31.60 -13.43
CA ILE A 625 9.23 30.31 -13.16
C ILE A 625 8.00 30.13 -14.05
N ASP A 626 7.13 31.15 -14.12
CA ASP A 626 5.90 31.08 -14.92
C ASP A 626 6.20 30.80 -16.39
N ASN A 627 7.10 31.58 -17.01
CA ASN A 627 7.51 31.42 -18.41
C ASN A 627 8.19 30.07 -18.70
N LYS A 628 8.71 29.39 -17.68
CA LYS A 628 9.35 28.08 -17.84
C LYS A 628 8.32 26.94 -17.89
N PHE A 629 7.19 27.10 -17.19
CA PHE A 629 6.22 26.02 -16.99
C PHE A 629 4.93 26.20 -17.81
N PHE A 630 4.60 27.43 -18.19
CA PHE A 630 3.45 27.81 -19.00
C PHE A 630 3.88 28.70 -20.18
#